data_AF-T1B1Y1-F1
#
_entry.id   AF-T1B1Y1-F1
#
_cell.length_a   1.000
_cell.length_b   1.000
_cell.length_c   1.000
_cell.angle_alpha   90.00
_cell.angle_beta   90.00
_cell.angle_gamma   90.00
#
_symmetry.space_group_name_H-M   'P 1'
#
loop_
_entity.id
_entity.type
_entity.pdbx_description
1 polymer ?
#
loop_
_entity_poly.entity_id
_entity_poly.type
_entity_poly.pdbx_seq_one_letter_code
_entity_poly.pdbx_strand_id
1 'polypeptide(L)' 'LLSEILEGRIQPGRVFDRVVDLDGVPGGYRICNDHEANKVTVRP' A
#
# COMPACT_ATOMS: atom_id res chain seq x y z
N LEU A 1 7.06 13.85 -12.16
CA LEU A 1 6.66 12.90 -11.08
C LEU A 1 7.19 11.49 -11.36
N LEU A 2 6.90 10.88 -12.52
CA LEU A 2 7.43 9.55 -12.86
C LEU A 2 8.96 9.51 -12.99
N SER A 3 9.58 10.50 -13.63
CA SER A 3 11.05 10.57 -13.77
C SER A 3 11.76 10.52 -12.42
N GLU A 4 11.28 11.29 -11.43
CA GLU A 4 11.80 11.27 -10.05
C GLU A 4 11.77 9.88 -9.41
N ILE A 5 10.76 9.06 -9.73
CA ILE A 5 10.64 7.68 -9.23
C ILE A 5 11.65 6.77 -9.93
N LEU A 6 11.78 6.89 -11.26
CA LEU A 6 12.72 6.11 -12.06
C LEU A 6 14.18 6.41 -11.71
N GLU A 7 14.46 7.67 -11.39
CA GLU A 7 15.76 8.14 -10.92
C GLU A 7 15.97 7.89 -9.41
N GLY A 8 15.01 7.27 -8.73
CA GLY A 8 15.11 6.88 -7.32
C GLY A 8 15.04 8.04 -6.32
N ARG A 9 14.75 9.26 -6.76
CA ARG A 9 14.63 10.45 -5.91
C ARG A 9 13.41 10.39 -4.99
N ILE A 10 12.36 9.68 -5.40
CA ILE A 10 11.17 9.43 -4.59
C ILE A 10 10.84 7.94 -4.62
N GLN A 11 10.49 7.36 -3.46
CA GLN A 11 10.19 5.94 -3.31
C GLN A 11 8.74 5.74 -2.82
N PRO A 12 7.73 5.86 -3.71
CA PRO A 12 6.32 5.75 -3.33
C PRO A 12 5.97 4.39 -2.73
N GLY A 13 6.71 3.32 -3.05
CA GLY A 13 6.49 2.00 -2.46
C GLY A 13 6.59 1.95 -0.92
N ARG A 14 7.24 2.94 -0.29
CA ARG A 14 7.36 3.02 1.18
C ARG A 14 6.05 3.36 1.90
N VAL A 15 5.03 3.85 1.19
CA VAL A 15 3.75 4.17 1.84
C VAL A 15 2.91 2.93 2.14
N PHE A 16 3.28 1.77 1.57
CA PHE A 16 2.62 0.48 1.83
C PHE A 16 3.14 -0.14 3.13
N ASP A 17 2.25 -0.24 4.11
CA ASP A 17 2.55 -0.63 5.49
C ASP A 17 1.87 -1.95 5.90
N ARG A 18 1.03 -2.51 5.03
CA ARG A 18 0.36 -3.80 5.21
C ARG A 18 0.39 -4.63 3.93
N VAL A 19 0.45 -5.95 4.10
CA VAL A 19 0.36 -6.94 3.01
C VAL A 19 -0.75 -7.93 3.35
N VAL A 20 -1.63 -8.20 2.38
CA VAL A 20 -2.73 -9.17 2.50
C VAL A 20 -2.78 -10.05 1.25
N ASP A 21 -3.43 -11.20 1.35
CA ASP A 21 -3.83 -12.02 0.20
C ASP A 21 -5.18 -11.54 -0.38
N LEU A 22 -5.71 -12.27 -1.37
CA LEU A 22 -6.97 -11.89 -2.03
C LEU A 22 -8.18 -11.97 -1.07
N ASP A 23 -8.20 -12.97 -0.19
CA ASP A 23 -9.29 -13.14 0.79
C ASP A 23 -9.25 -12.07 1.89
N GLY A 24 -8.08 -11.49 2.15
CA GLY A 24 -7.87 -10.41 3.12
C GLY A 24 -8.32 -9.02 2.64
N VAL A 25 -8.73 -8.84 1.39
CA VAL A 25 -9.14 -7.54 0.83
C VAL A 25 -10.27 -6.85 1.63
N PRO A 26 -11.37 -7.53 2.02
CA PRO A 26 -12.41 -6.90 2.84
C PRO A 26 -11.88 -6.37 4.18
N GLY A 27 -10.95 -7.10 4.81
CA GLY A 27 -10.27 -6.65 6.03
C GLY A 27 -9.37 -5.45 5.79
N GLY A 28 -8.66 -5.43 4.65
CA GLY A 28 -7.84 -4.31 4.19
C GLY A 28 -8.63 -3.00 4.10
N TYR A 29 -9.87 -3.03 3.61
CA TYR A 29 -10.73 -1.84 3.59
C TYR A 29 -11.10 -1.34 4.98
N ARG A 30 -11.38 -2.25 5.92
CA ARG A 30 -11.73 -1.88 7.31
C ARG A 30 -10.57 -1.16 7.99
N ILE A 31 -9.36 -1.70 7.92
CA ILE A 31 -8.20 -1.06 8.55
C ILE A 31 -7.81 0.28 7.90
N CYS A 32 -8.06 0.45 6.59
CA CYS A 32 -7.91 1.75 5.94
C CYS A 32 -8.97 2.75 6.43
N ASN A 33 -10.21 2.31 6.61
CA ASN A 33 -11.29 3.14 7.16
C ASN A 33 -11.04 3.54 8.60
N ASP A 34 -10.46 2.63 9.39
CA ASP A 34 -10.18 2.84 10.81
C ASP A 34 -8.85 3.59 11.02
N HIS A 35 -8.18 4.01 9.92
CA HIS A 35 -6.89 4.70 9.92
C HIS A 35 -5.75 3.91 10.59
N GLU A 36 -5.86 2.58 10.62
CA GLU A 36 -4.84 1.66 11.15
C GLU A 36 -3.78 1.27 10.10
N ALA A 37 -4.06 1.53 8.81
CA ALA A 37 -3.16 1.33 7.70
C ALA A 37 -3.24 2.49 6.70
N ASN A 38 -2.10 2.87 6.13
CA ASN A 38 -2.02 3.92 5.12
C ASN A 38 -2.21 3.38 3.70
N LYS A 39 -1.46 2.32 3.31
CA LYS A 39 -1.65 1.63 2.03
C LYS A 39 -1.42 0.13 2.17
N VAL A 40 -2.36 -0.64 1.64
CA VAL A 40 -2.31 -2.10 1.65
C VAL A 40 -1.81 -2.63 0.30
N THR A 41 -0.87 -3.56 0.32
CA THR A 41 -0.45 -4.33 -0.86
C THR A 41 -1.22 -5.66 -0.87
N VAL A 42 -1.92 -5.96 -1.96
CA VAL A 42 -2.53 -7.28 -2.18
C VAL A 42 -1.52 -8.15 -2.94
N ARG A 43 -1.21 -9.34 -2.40
CA ARG A 43 -0.37 -10.36 -3.05
C ARG A 43 -1.20 -11.61 -3.30
N PRO A 44 -1.64 -11.84 -4.56
CA PRO A 44 -2.37 -13.05 -4.95
C PRO A 44 -1.55 -14.33 -4.79
#